data_AF-A0A1I4T0T3-F1
#
_entry.id   AF-A0A1I4T0T3-F1
#
_cell.length_a   1.000
_cell.length_b   1.000
_cell.length_c   1.000
_cell.angle_alpha   90.00
_cell.angle_beta   90.00
_cell.angle_gamma   90.00
#
_symmetry.space_group_name_H-M   'P 1'
#
loop_
_entity.id
_entity.type
_entity.pdbx_description
1 polymer ?
#
loop_
_entity_poly.entity_id
_entity_poly.type
_entity_poly.pdbx_seq_one_letter_code
_entity_poly.pdbx_strand_id
1 'polypeptide(L)'
;MTTQHPAERTVPVERLRLGDHACMGPGDLEGAGESPWKVFTAYTRTSLARGEKVLLVMDPDDMSDDEVVALLDRGSGQVAAARDDGQLSVRRNTEIYVPDGRFEERRTIDTYAAEVDRACDDGWAGLRVTADMSWAPRVNLGHDRLLDYEASVAPLFADPLFTAICWYDRQRFDDALTSRVGKVHPLRVMERLDSLEVIGTPDGGRMAGTAELGTRSEFVEALREALEHRDDSGPSHFVLDLRDLCFMEAHCAWQLISLAASLPPGSEVTVRCGELLGLVLEQLGADEVPQLLVRVEGDGDEGGTG
;
A
#
# COMPACT_ATOMS: atom_id res chain seq x y z
N MET A 1 21.69 -20.18 3.99
CA MET A 1 20.35 -20.21 4.59
C MET A 1 19.50 -19.27 3.78
N THR A 2 18.64 -19.82 2.94
CA THR A 2 17.74 -19.03 2.09
C THR A 2 16.67 -18.47 3.00
N THR A 3 16.80 -17.21 3.42
CA THR A 3 15.68 -16.45 3.96
C THR A 3 14.62 -16.44 2.87
N GLN A 4 13.56 -17.23 3.04
CA GLN A 4 12.35 -17.08 2.27
C GLN A 4 11.85 -15.66 2.57
N HIS A 5 12.10 -14.73 1.66
CA HIS A 5 11.34 -13.48 1.66
C HIS A 5 9.87 -13.88 1.48
N PRO A 6 8.96 -13.42 2.36
CA PRO A 6 7.54 -13.59 2.12
C PRO A 6 7.23 -13.04 0.73
N ALA A 7 6.35 -13.73 -0.01
CA ALA A 7 5.94 -13.27 -1.33
C ALA A 7 5.46 -11.83 -1.23
N GLU A 8 5.89 -10.99 -2.17
CA GLU A 8 5.50 -9.59 -2.29
C GLU A 8 3.97 -9.48 -2.22
N ARG A 9 3.47 -8.77 -1.20
CA ARG A 9 2.03 -8.54 -1.05
C ARG A 9 1.70 -7.20 -1.70
N THR A 10 0.78 -7.22 -2.66
CA THR A 10 0.24 -5.99 -3.23
C THR A 10 -0.73 -5.33 -2.26
N VAL A 11 -0.63 -4.03 -2.05
CA VAL A 11 -1.46 -3.25 -1.12
C VAL A 11 -1.90 -1.93 -1.74
N PRO A 12 -3.12 -1.45 -1.46
CA PRO A 12 -3.49 -0.09 -1.79
C PRO A 12 -2.65 0.92 -1.04
N VAL A 13 -2.42 2.06 -1.66
CA VAL A 13 -1.57 3.11 -1.09
C VAL A 13 -2.12 3.67 0.23
N GLU A 14 -3.44 3.67 0.42
CA GLU A 14 -4.11 4.12 1.64
C GLU A 14 -3.90 3.15 2.82
N ARG A 15 -3.52 1.90 2.52
CA ARG A 15 -3.26 0.85 3.52
C ARG A 15 -1.81 0.76 3.96
N LEU A 16 -0.91 1.51 3.33
CA LEU A 16 0.47 1.63 3.80
C LEU A 16 0.52 2.30 5.17
N ARG A 17 1.31 1.72 6.07
CA ARG A 17 1.52 2.12 7.47
C ARG A 17 2.97 2.57 7.69
N LEU A 18 3.22 3.29 8.77
CA LEU A 18 4.60 3.52 9.22
C LEU A 18 5.26 2.16 9.52
N GLY A 19 6.51 1.99 9.09
CA GLY A 19 7.22 0.72 9.07
C GLY A 19 7.13 -0.03 7.73
N ASP A 20 6.30 0.42 6.77
CA ASP A 20 6.23 -0.24 5.48
C ASP A 20 7.33 0.22 4.51
N HIS A 21 7.96 -0.74 3.84
CA HIS A 21 8.83 -0.51 2.69
C HIS A 21 8.17 -1.07 1.44
N ALA A 22 7.71 -0.19 0.55
CA ALA A 22 6.96 -0.58 -0.63
C ALA A 22 7.65 -0.13 -1.92
N CYS A 23 7.46 -0.88 -2.99
CA CYS A 23 7.83 -0.44 -4.32
C CYS A 23 6.59 -0.08 -5.15
N MET A 24 6.81 0.81 -6.11
CA MET A 24 5.86 1.14 -7.17
C MET A 24 6.64 1.22 -8.49
N GLY A 25 6.04 0.83 -9.61
CA GLY A 25 6.81 0.55 -10.83
C GLY A 25 7.02 -0.95 -10.99
N PRO A 26 7.44 -1.42 -12.15
CA PRO A 26 6.44 -2.13 -12.93
C PRO A 26 6.01 -3.51 -12.42
N GLY A 27 4.72 -3.64 -12.05
CA GLY A 27 4.02 -4.93 -12.02
C GLY A 27 3.56 -5.34 -13.44
N ASP A 28 2.98 -6.54 -13.58
CA ASP A 28 2.71 -7.25 -14.85
C ASP A 28 2.22 -6.42 -16.05
N LEU A 29 2.60 -6.88 -17.24
CA LEU A 29 2.46 -6.25 -18.57
C LEU A 29 1.01 -5.95 -19.02
N GLU A 30 -0.01 -6.37 -18.27
CA GLU A 30 -1.42 -6.30 -18.71
C GLU A 30 -2.17 -5.05 -18.27
N GLY A 31 -1.53 -4.13 -17.54
CA GLY A 31 -2.13 -2.85 -17.17
C GLY A 31 -1.09 -1.76 -17.12
N ALA A 32 -0.86 -1.06 -18.24
CA ALA A 32 -0.19 0.24 -18.20
C ALA A 32 -1.01 1.16 -17.27
N GLY A 33 -0.51 1.31 -16.04
CA GLY A 33 -1.20 2.01 -14.97
C GLY A 33 -1.53 3.45 -15.33
N GLU A 34 -2.54 3.98 -14.64
CA GLU A 34 -2.81 5.40 -14.65
C GLU A 34 -1.59 6.17 -14.13
N SER A 35 -1.55 7.48 -14.41
CA SER A 35 -0.44 8.34 -13.98
C SER A 35 -0.09 8.14 -12.48
N PRO A 36 1.21 8.01 -12.11
CA PRO A 36 1.65 7.80 -10.72
C PRO A 36 1.14 8.90 -9.78
N TRP A 37 0.78 10.05 -10.34
CA TRP A 37 0.17 11.17 -9.65
C TRP A 37 -1.14 10.83 -8.92
N LYS A 38 -1.93 9.85 -9.36
CA LYS A 38 -3.11 9.44 -8.59
C LYS A 38 -2.70 8.78 -7.26
N VAL A 39 -1.73 7.85 -7.32
CA VAL A 39 -1.15 7.21 -6.14
C VAL A 39 -0.48 8.25 -5.25
N PHE A 40 0.35 9.15 -5.79
CA PHE A 40 0.99 10.22 -5.01
C PHE A 40 -0.02 11.17 -4.37
N THR A 41 -1.13 11.48 -5.06
CA THR A 41 -2.23 12.29 -4.50
C THR A 41 -2.87 11.57 -3.31
N ALA A 42 -3.22 10.30 -3.46
CA ALA A 42 -3.85 9.50 -2.41
C ALA A 42 -2.90 9.29 -1.22
N TYR A 43 -1.63 8.97 -1.47
CA TYR A 43 -0.58 8.86 -0.45
C TYR A 43 -0.45 10.15 0.33
N THR A 44 -0.29 11.29 -0.36
CA THR A 44 -0.12 12.60 0.27
C THR A 44 -1.33 12.93 1.15
N ARG A 45 -2.54 12.87 0.61
CA ARG A 45 -3.76 13.24 1.36
C ARG A 45 -4.01 12.34 2.56
N THR A 46 -3.81 11.03 2.41
CA THR A 46 -3.96 10.07 3.52
C THR A 46 -2.94 10.35 4.62
N SER A 47 -1.69 10.63 4.25
CA SER A 47 -0.62 10.95 5.19
C SER A 47 -0.89 12.25 5.95
N LEU A 48 -1.33 13.29 5.24
CA LEU A 48 -1.68 14.57 5.84
C LEU A 48 -2.82 14.43 6.86
N ALA A 49 -3.86 13.66 6.52
CA ALA A 49 -4.99 13.38 7.40
C ALA A 49 -4.60 12.60 8.67
N ARG A 50 -3.51 11.83 8.61
CA ARG A 50 -2.94 11.09 9.76
C ARG A 50 -1.97 11.93 10.60
N GLY A 51 -1.72 13.19 10.24
CA GLY A 51 -0.75 14.04 10.95
C GLY A 51 0.71 13.62 10.72
N GLU A 52 0.98 12.93 9.61
CA GLU A 52 2.32 12.48 9.23
C GLU A 52 2.98 13.52 8.30
N LYS A 53 4.31 13.65 8.35
CA LYS A 53 5.08 14.49 7.42
C LYS A 53 5.26 13.75 6.10
N VAL A 54 5.08 14.44 4.98
CA VAL A 54 5.24 13.91 3.63
C VAL A 54 6.46 14.53 2.98
N LEU A 55 7.37 13.69 2.47
CA LEU A 55 8.51 14.09 1.67
C LEU A 55 8.43 13.44 0.29
N LEU A 56 8.17 14.25 -0.73
CA LEU A 56 8.17 13.83 -2.13
C LEU A 56 9.56 14.07 -2.71
N VAL A 57 10.30 13.00 -2.99
CA VAL A 57 11.62 13.05 -3.61
C VAL A 57 11.44 12.79 -5.11
N MET A 58 11.47 13.86 -5.90
CA MET A 58 11.13 13.86 -7.33
C MET A 58 12.37 13.97 -8.21
N ASP A 59 12.30 13.50 -9.44
CA ASP A 59 13.35 13.77 -10.42
C ASP A 59 13.39 15.27 -10.82
N PRO A 60 14.57 15.88 -10.98
CA PRO A 60 14.69 17.29 -11.37
C PRO A 60 14.18 17.61 -12.78
N ASP A 61 14.09 16.62 -13.67
CA ASP A 61 13.62 16.82 -15.04
C ASP A 61 12.09 16.68 -15.17
N ASP A 62 11.37 16.41 -14.08
CA ASP A 62 9.91 16.25 -14.07
C ASP A 62 9.18 17.60 -13.91
N MET A 63 8.66 17.92 -12.72
CA MET A 63 7.83 19.11 -12.43
C MET A 63 8.48 19.99 -11.37
N SER A 64 8.26 21.31 -11.45
CA SER A 64 8.63 22.24 -10.37
C SER A 64 7.82 21.99 -9.11
N ASP A 65 8.32 22.43 -7.94
CA ASP A 65 7.63 22.22 -6.66
C ASP A 65 6.20 22.78 -6.67
N ASP A 66 6.00 23.94 -7.30
CA ASP A 66 4.70 24.60 -7.38
C ASP A 66 3.72 23.82 -8.27
N GLU A 67 4.20 23.24 -9.38
CA GLU A 67 3.39 22.40 -10.25
C GLU A 67 3.01 21.07 -9.56
N VAL A 68 3.93 20.46 -8.82
CA VAL A 68 3.68 19.26 -8.02
C VAL A 68 2.58 19.53 -6.99
N VAL A 69 2.72 20.62 -6.22
CA VAL A 69 1.77 20.98 -5.18
C VAL A 69 0.40 21.29 -5.79
N ALA A 70 0.34 22.06 -6.87
CA ALA A 70 -0.92 22.37 -7.55
C ALA A 70 -1.63 21.10 -8.06
N LEU A 71 -0.87 20.14 -8.58
CA LEU A 71 -1.40 18.87 -9.09
C LEU A 71 -2.00 17.99 -7.97
N LEU A 72 -1.33 17.89 -6.82
CA LEU A 72 -1.78 17.11 -5.66
C LEU A 72 -2.95 17.81 -4.93
N ASP A 73 -2.92 19.14 -4.86
CA ASP A 73 -3.92 19.93 -4.16
C ASP A 73 -5.30 19.83 -4.82
N ARG A 74 -5.33 19.82 -6.16
CA ARG A 74 -6.56 19.86 -6.99
C ARG A 74 -7.57 20.93 -6.55
N GLY A 75 -7.07 22.07 -6.03
CA GLY A 75 -7.88 23.20 -5.60
C GLY A 75 -8.56 23.04 -4.24
N SER A 76 -8.16 22.06 -3.42
CA SER A 76 -8.66 21.89 -2.05
C SER A 76 -8.04 22.88 -1.06
N GLY A 77 -6.86 23.44 -1.37
CA GLY A 77 -6.05 24.28 -0.48
C GLY A 77 -5.34 23.53 0.65
N GLN A 78 -5.66 22.25 0.87
CA GLN A 78 -5.11 21.46 1.97
C GLN A 78 -3.64 21.10 1.76
N VAL A 79 -3.25 20.77 0.52
CA VAL A 79 -1.87 20.38 0.21
C VAL A 79 -0.97 21.62 0.15
N ALA A 80 -1.50 22.74 -0.36
CA ALA A 80 -0.81 24.01 -0.32
C ALA A 80 -0.53 24.46 1.14
N ALA A 81 -1.55 24.43 2.01
CA ALA A 81 -1.37 24.74 3.43
C ALA A 81 -0.37 23.80 4.13
N ALA A 82 -0.43 22.49 3.83
CA ALA A 82 0.53 21.52 4.36
C ALA A 82 1.98 21.83 3.94
N ARG A 83 2.21 22.38 2.74
CA ARG A 83 3.54 22.83 2.33
C ARG A 83 3.98 24.06 3.12
N ASP A 84 3.09 25.03 3.30
CA ASP A 84 3.38 26.27 4.03
C ASP A 84 3.71 26.00 5.51
N ASP A 85 3.02 25.04 6.13
CA ASP A 85 3.23 24.62 7.52
C ASP A 85 4.38 23.60 7.68
N GLY A 86 5.03 23.19 6.58
CA GLY A 86 6.18 22.27 6.59
C GLY A 86 5.83 20.79 6.79
N GLN A 87 4.55 20.43 6.75
CA GLN A 87 4.08 19.03 6.76
C GLN A 87 4.38 18.33 5.43
N LEU A 88 4.35 19.07 4.31
CA LEU A 88 4.73 18.59 2.98
C LEU A 88 6.02 19.26 2.51
N SER A 89 7.00 18.47 2.10
CA SER A 89 8.21 18.95 1.42
C SER A 89 8.37 18.24 0.07
N VAL A 90 8.80 18.99 -0.94
CA VAL A 90 9.28 18.44 -2.22
C VAL A 90 10.80 18.62 -2.26
N ARG A 91 11.53 17.59 -2.66
CA ARG A 91 12.99 17.60 -2.83
C ARG A 91 13.39 16.87 -4.10
N ARG A 92 14.63 17.09 -4.56
CA ARG A 92 15.14 16.40 -5.75
C ARG A 92 15.87 15.12 -5.38
N ASN A 93 15.67 14.07 -6.18
CA ASN A 93 16.36 12.80 -5.98
C ASN A 93 17.89 12.96 -6.04
N THR A 94 18.40 13.89 -6.85
CA THR A 94 19.83 14.20 -6.91
C THR A 94 20.37 14.83 -5.63
N GLU A 95 19.57 15.61 -4.91
CA GLU A 95 19.95 16.22 -3.62
C GLU A 95 20.04 15.18 -2.50
N ILE A 96 19.19 14.16 -2.55
CA ILE A 96 19.14 13.10 -1.53
C ILE A 96 20.18 12.01 -1.80
N TYR A 97 20.20 11.46 -3.02
CA TYR A 97 20.98 10.26 -3.32
C TYR A 97 22.40 10.58 -3.79
N VAL A 98 22.58 11.66 -4.54
CA VAL A 98 23.85 12.00 -5.20
C VAL A 98 24.25 13.48 -5.07
N PRO A 99 24.19 14.11 -3.88
CA PRO A 99 24.46 15.54 -3.70
C PRO A 99 25.85 16.01 -4.16
N ASP A 100 26.84 15.13 -4.20
CA ASP A 100 28.21 15.37 -4.68
C ASP A 100 28.50 14.64 -6.01
N GLY A 101 27.45 14.20 -6.71
CA GLY A 101 27.52 13.47 -7.97
C GLY A 101 27.89 11.98 -7.83
N ARG A 102 27.96 11.45 -6.61
CA ARG A 102 28.25 10.03 -6.35
C ARG A 102 27.24 9.46 -5.38
N PHE A 103 26.88 8.20 -5.53
CA PHE A 103 26.00 7.51 -4.58
C PHE A 103 26.81 6.88 -3.44
N GLU A 104 26.40 7.15 -2.20
CA GLU A 104 26.94 6.53 -0.98
C GLU A 104 25.78 6.07 -0.09
N GLU A 105 25.61 4.76 0.04
CA GLU A 105 24.54 4.09 0.79
C GLU A 105 24.37 4.64 2.21
N ARG A 106 25.45 4.66 3.00
CA ARG A 106 25.41 5.11 4.39
C ARG A 106 24.96 6.56 4.52
N ARG A 107 25.38 7.43 3.59
CA ARG A 107 24.95 8.83 3.59
C ARG A 107 23.45 8.97 3.33
N THR A 108 22.90 8.18 2.41
CA THR A 108 21.46 8.19 2.14
C THR A 108 20.66 7.69 3.34
N ILE A 109 21.12 6.62 4.00
CA ILE A 109 20.50 6.10 5.24
C ILE A 109 20.53 7.16 6.35
N ASP A 110 21.70 7.76 6.60
CA ASP A 110 21.89 8.82 7.60
C ASP A 110 20.99 10.04 7.29
N THR A 111 20.79 10.34 6.01
CA THR A 111 19.91 11.43 5.56
C THR A 111 18.45 11.16 5.91
N TYR A 112 17.93 9.95 5.60
CA TYR A 112 16.55 9.61 5.93
C TYR A 112 16.33 9.49 7.45
N ALA A 113 17.27 8.92 8.20
CA ALA A 113 17.20 8.91 9.65
C ALA A 113 17.08 10.33 10.22
N ALA A 114 17.88 11.28 9.72
CA ALA A 114 17.79 12.68 10.13
C ALA A 114 16.48 13.36 9.71
N GLU A 115 15.84 12.96 8.61
CA GLU A 115 14.50 13.46 8.24
C GLU A 115 13.41 12.90 9.15
N VAL A 116 13.53 11.65 9.61
CA VAL A 116 12.61 11.06 10.59
C VAL A 116 12.71 11.82 11.92
N ASP A 117 13.94 12.03 12.43
CA ASP A 117 14.18 12.80 13.65
C ASP A 117 13.59 14.21 13.54
N ARG A 118 13.83 14.90 12.42
CA ARG A 118 13.25 16.21 12.14
C ARG A 118 11.72 16.19 12.13
N ALA A 119 11.11 15.18 11.49
CA ALA A 119 9.65 15.07 11.43
C ALA A 119 9.05 14.95 12.85
N CYS A 120 9.68 14.15 13.71
CA CYS A 120 9.26 14.00 15.10
C CYS A 120 9.50 15.27 15.93
N ASP A 121 10.66 15.94 15.76
CA ASP A 121 10.97 17.21 16.44
C ASP A 121 10.00 18.33 16.04
N ASP A 122 9.55 18.34 14.78
CA ASP A 122 8.52 19.25 14.26
C ASP A 122 7.10 18.90 14.77
N GLY A 123 6.93 17.78 15.47
CA GLY A 123 5.67 17.35 16.08
C GLY A 123 4.78 16.47 15.20
N TRP A 124 5.28 15.93 14.09
CA TRP A 124 4.54 15.01 13.23
C TRP A 124 4.59 13.56 13.75
N ALA A 125 3.57 12.77 13.42
CA ALA A 125 3.44 11.38 13.87
C ALA A 125 4.48 10.42 13.27
N GLY A 126 5.15 10.83 12.19
CA GLY A 126 6.15 10.05 11.47
C GLY A 126 6.46 10.68 10.11
N LEU A 127 7.34 10.03 9.34
CA LEU A 127 7.76 10.46 8.01
C LEU A 127 7.33 9.46 6.93
N ARG A 128 6.72 9.99 5.87
CA ARG A 128 6.27 9.26 4.70
C ARG A 128 6.97 9.77 3.45
N VAL A 129 7.66 8.89 2.74
CA VAL A 129 8.44 9.23 1.55
C VAL A 129 7.88 8.59 0.30
N THR A 130 7.79 9.34 -0.79
CA THR A 130 7.80 8.76 -2.13
C THR A 130 9.10 9.15 -2.80
N ALA A 131 9.91 8.19 -3.23
CA ALA A 131 11.20 8.44 -3.83
C ALA A 131 11.28 7.95 -5.26
N ASP A 132 11.47 8.89 -6.20
CA ASP A 132 11.80 8.57 -7.57
C ASP A 132 13.23 8.05 -7.66
N MET A 133 13.35 6.77 -8.01
CA MET A 133 14.62 6.04 -8.07
C MET A 133 15.46 6.38 -9.30
N SER A 134 14.95 7.20 -10.23
CA SER A 134 15.59 7.59 -11.49
C SER A 134 16.96 8.28 -11.35
N TRP A 135 17.38 8.62 -10.13
CA TRP A 135 18.76 9.01 -9.83
C TRP A 135 19.78 7.90 -10.14
N ALA A 136 19.40 6.62 -10.01
CA ALA A 136 20.30 5.49 -10.18
C ALA A 136 20.88 5.38 -11.61
N PRO A 137 20.07 5.40 -12.69
CA PRO A 137 20.59 5.42 -14.05
C PRO A 137 21.40 6.69 -14.36
N ARG A 138 21.09 7.84 -13.74
CA ARG A 138 21.86 9.09 -13.94
C ARG A 138 23.34 8.96 -13.56
N VAL A 139 23.64 8.13 -12.56
CA VAL A 139 25.02 7.86 -12.12
C VAL A 139 25.56 6.51 -12.59
N ASN A 140 24.86 5.86 -13.53
CA ASN A 140 25.19 4.52 -14.03
C ASN A 140 25.35 3.47 -12.91
N LEU A 141 24.50 3.54 -11.88
CA LEU A 141 24.50 2.53 -10.82
C LEU A 141 23.95 1.21 -11.37
N GLY A 142 24.73 0.13 -11.28
CA GLY A 142 24.28 -1.19 -11.72
C GLY A 142 23.13 -1.73 -10.86
N HIS A 143 22.24 -2.50 -11.47
CA HIS A 143 21.03 -3.06 -10.82
C HIS A 143 21.33 -3.83 -9.53
N ASP A 144 22.41 -4.63 -9.52
CA ASP A 144 22.78 -5.39 -8.31
C ASP A 144 23.12 -4.46 -7.15
N ARG A 145 23.85 -3.37 -7.40
CA ARG A 145 24.18 -2.39 -6.36
C ARG A 145 22.97 -1.60 -5.89
N LEU A 146 22.00 -1.34 -6.78
CA LEU A 146 20.74 -0.71 -6.40
C LEU A 146 19.90 -1.63 -5.50
N LEU A 147 19.81 -2.92 -5.84
CA LEU A 147 19.10 -3.91 -5.02
C LEU A 147 19.81 -4.17 -3.69
N ASP A 148 21.14 -4.16 -3.65
CA ASP A 148 21.91 -4.22 -2.39
C ASP A 148 21.57 -3.03 -1.49
N TYR A 149 21.47 -1.82 -2.06
CA TYR A 149 21.02 -0.64 -1.33
C TYR A 149 19.58 -0.80 -0.80
N GLU A 150 18.63 -1.23 -1.63
CA GLU A 150 17.23 -1.40 -1.20
C GLU A 150 17.08 -2.46 -0.10
N ALA A 151 17.91 -3.50 -0.11
CA ALA A 151 17.96 -4.45 0.98
C ALA A 151 18.60 -3.85 2.26
N SER A 152 19.59 -2.96 2.10
CA SER A 152 20.32 -2.34 3.22
C SER A 152 19.47 -1.37 4.05
N VAL A 153 18.42 -0.78 3.46
CA VAL A 153 17.56 0.21 4.14
C VAL A 153 16.52 -0.41 5.07
N ALA A 154 16.35 -1.74 5.05
CA ALA A 154 15.38 -2.45 5.89
C ALA A 154 15.37 -2.03 7.39
N PRO A 155 16.52 -1.76 8.05
CA PRO A 155 16.52 -1.29 9.44
C PRO A 155 15.83 0.05 9.67
N LEU A 156 15.72 0.94 8.67
CA LEU A 156 15.00 2.22 8.80
C LEU A 156 13.50 2.01 9.04
N PHE A 157 12.97 0.86 8.64
CA PHE A 157 11.55 0.53 8.72
C PHE A 157 11.20 -0.33 9.95
N ALA A 158 12.20 -0.71 10.76
CA ALA A 158 11.98 -1.53 11.95
C ALA A 158 11.34 -0.75 13.10
N ASP A 159 11.57 0.56 13.17
CA ASP A 159 10.88 1.49 14.07
C ASP A 159 9.73 2.15 13.29
N PRO A 160 8.46 2.06 13.73
CA PRO A 160 7.29 2.51 12.96
C PRO A 160 7.15 4.04 12.92
N LEU A 161 8.22 4.75 12.57
CA LEU A 161 8.23 6.20 12.33
C LEU A 161 8.54 6.54 10.87
N PHE A 162 8.90 5.55 10.05
CA PHE A 162 9.28 5.74 8.65
C PHE A 162 8.56 4.78 7.72
N THR A 163 8.05 5.28 6.59
CA THR A 163 7.58 4.45 5.47
C THR A 163 7.94 5.11 4.15
N ALA A 164 8.21 4.28 3.14
CA ALA A 164 8.64 4.75 1.84
C ALA A 164 8.02 3.95 0.71
N ILE A 165 7.69 4.65 -0.37
CA ILE A 165 7.44 4.10 -1.69
C ILE A 165 8.67 4.40 -2.56
N CYS A 166 9.43 3.37 -2.92
CA CYS A 166 10.47 3.45 -3.94
C CYS A 166 9.81 3.32 -5.32
N TRP A 167 9.82 4.40 -6.09
CA TRP A 167 9.19 4.47 -7.40
C TRP A 167 10.21 4.27 -8.54
N TYR A 168 9.94 3.26 -9.37
CA TYR A 168 10.74 2.89 -10.52
C TYR A 168 9.99 3.22 -11.81
N ASP A 169 10.34 4.33 -12.46
CA ASP A 169 9.74 4.72 -13.74
C ASP A 169 10.07 3.69 -14.85
N ARG A 170 9.03 3.10 -15.46
CA ARG A 170 9.16 2.13 -16.56
C ARG A 170 9.92 2.69 -17.77
N GLN A 171 9.93 4.01 -17.95
CA GLN A 171 10.66 4.63 -19.07
C GLN A 171 12.18 4.67 -18.82
N ARG A 172 12.59 4.55 -17.56
CA ARG A 172 13.98 4.73 -17.12
C ARG A 172 14.61 3.43 -16.60
N PHE A 173 13.80 2.44 -16.23
CA PHE A 173 14.23 1.12 -15.77
C PHE A 173 13.73 -0.02 -16.66
N ASP A 174 14.56 -1.04 -16.86
CA ASP A 174 14.22 -2.20 -17.68
C ASP A 174 13.42 -3.28 -16.92
N ASP A 175 12.81 -4.20 -17.68
CA ASP A 175 12.03 -5.31 -17.11
C ASP A 175 12.89 -6.27 -16.24
N ALA A 176 14.21 -6.29 -16.46
CA ALA A 176 15.13 -7.16 -15.73
C ALA A 176 15.31 -6.70 -14.28
N LEU A 177 15.51 -5.40 -14.03
CA LEU A 177 15.49 -4.85 -12.68
C LEU A 177 14.12 -5.05 -12.05
N THR A 178 13.09 -4.71 -12.80
CA THR A 178 11.69 -4.71 -12.38
C THR A 178 11.25 -6.02 -11.71
N SER A 179 11.53 -7.15 -12.36
CA SER A 179 11.20 -8.48 -11.84
C SER A 179 11.93 -8.86 -10.53
N ARG A 180 12.91 -8.05 -10.11
CA ARG A 180 13.75 -8.30 -8.93
C ARG A 180 13.46 -7.32 -7.79
N VAL A 181 12.90 -6.15 -8.05
CA VAL A 181 12.60 -5.12 -7.03
C VAL A 181 11.69 -5.68 -5.94
N GLY A 182 10.68 -6.48 -6.32
CA GLY A 182 9.78 -7.13 -5.35
C GLY A 182 10.45 -8.14 -4.42
N LYS A 183 11.71 -8.53 -4.66
CA LYS A 183 12.46 -9.42 -3.76
C LYS A 183 13.08 -8.68 -2.58
N VAL A 184 13.23 -7.36 -2.69
CA VAL A 184 13.83 -6.49 -1.66
C VAL A 184 12.81 -5.53 -1.03
N HIS A 185 11.55 -5.56 -1.51
CA HIS A 185 10.43 -4.83 -0.94
C HIS A 185 9.37 -5.82 -0.44
N PRO A 186 9.00 -5.78 0.85
CA PRO A 186 7.90 -6.59 1.37
C PRO A 186 6.55 -6.33 0.69
N LEU A 187 6.34 -5.10 0.19
CA LEU A 187 5.07 -4.65 -0.35
C LEU A 187 5.19 -4.06 -1.76
N ARG A 188 4.12 -4.21 -2.54
CA ARG A 188 3.91 -3.55 -3.83
C ARG A 188 2.69 -2.65 -3.78
N VAL A 189 2.79 -1.43 -4.28
CA VAL A 189 1.65 -0.52 -4.31
C VAL A 189 0.74 -0.84 -5.50
N MET A 190 -0.58 -0.89 -5.27
CA MET A 190 -1.59 -0.92 -6.34
C MET A 190 -1.58 0.41 -7.09
N GLU A 191 -1.17 0.39 -8.35
CA GLU A 191 -1.11 1.60 -9.18
C GLU A 191 -2.50 2.10 -9.62
N ARG A 192 -3.50 1.19 -9.60
CA ARG A 192 -4.90 1.49 -9.92
C ARG A 192 -5.74 1.56 -8.64
N LEU A 193 -6.16 2.78 -8.30
CA LEU A 193 -6.99 3.02 -7.12
C LEU A 193 -8.43 2.51 -7.26
N ASP A 194 -8.86 2.19 -8.49
CA ASP A 194 -10.18 1.69 -8.85
C ASP A 194 -10.20 0.17 -9.13
N SER A 195 -9.14 -0.53 -8.72
CA SER A 195 -8.98 -1.96 -8.98
C SER A 195 -9.22 -2.81 -7.74
N LEU A 196 -9.50 -4.09 -7.99
CA LEU A 196 -9.58 -5.13 -6.99
C LEU A 196 -8.49 -6.15 -7.31
N GLU A 197 -7.77 -6.61 -6.29
CA GLU A 197 -6.94 -7.80 -6.36
C GLU A 197 -7.62 -8.90 -5.56
N VAL A 198 -7.69 -10.10 -6.14
CA VAL A 198 -8.27 -11.28 -5.51
C VAL A 198 -7.23 -12.39 -5.47
N ILE A 199 -6.97 -12.92 -4.28
CA ILE A 199 -6.10 -14.07 -4.06
C ILE A 199 -6.90 -15.15 -3.33
N GLY A 200 -7.18 -16.26 -4.01
CA GLY A 200 -7.77 -17.44 -3.37
C GLY A 200 -6.81 -18.08 -2.37
N THR A 201 -7.34 -18.56 -1.24
CA THR A 201 -6.60 -19.33 -0.24
C THR A 201 -7.30 -20.67 -0.02
N PRO A 202 -6.65 -21.68 0.59
CA PRO A 202 -7.28 -22.97 0.84
C PRO A 202 -8.59 -22.86 1.64
N ASP A 203 -8.67 -21.90 2.56
CA ASP A 203 -9.78 -21.71 3.49
C ASP A 203 -10.60 -20.45 3.16
N GLY A 204 -10.52 -19.89 1.95
CA GLY A 204 -11.28 -18.69 1.56
C GLY A 204 -10.51 -17.81 0.59
N GLY A 205 -10.28 -16.54 0.93
CA GLY A 205 -9.59 -15.61 0.03
C GLY A 205 -9.16 -14.30 0.68
N ARG A 206 -8.23 -13.61 0.03
CA ARG A 206 -7.84 -12.23 0.34
C ARG A 206 -8.29 -11.33 -0.79
N MET A 207 -8.84 -10.16 -0.44
CA MET A 207 -9.20 -9.13 -1.41
C MET A 207 -8.61 -7.78 -0.99
N ALA A 208 -7.99 -7.09 -1.94
CA ALA A 208 -7.35 -5.79 -1.71
C ALA A 208 -7.78 -4.77 -2.77
N GLY A 209 -7.80 -3.48 -2.42
CA GLY A 209 -8.25 -2.41 -3.33
C GLY A 209 -9.66 -1.95 -3.02
N THR A 210 -10.49 -1.82 -4.05
CA THR A 210 -11.85 -1.26 -3.92
C THR A 210 -12.90 -2.23 -4.44
N ALA A 211 -13.94 -2.49 -3.64
CA ALA A 211 -15.15 -3.18 -4.05
C ALA A 211 -16.26 -2.14 -4.33
N GLU A 212 -16.34 -1.67 -5.57
CA GLU A 212 -17.25 -0.61 -6.01
C GLU A 212 -17.91 -0.96 -7.35
N LEU A 213 -18.72 -0.04 -7.90
CA LEU A 213 -19.46 -0.30 -9.14
C LEU A 213 -18.58 -0.86 -10.29
N GLY A 214 -17.33 -0.39 -10.42
CA GLY A 214 -16.40 -0.84 -11.46
C GLY A 214 -15.86 -2.27 -11.25
N THR A 215 -15.69 -2.69 -10.00
CA THR A 215 -15.11 -3.98 -9.59
C THR A 215 -16.14 -4.94 -8.99
N ARG A 216 -17.42 -4.54 -8.95
CA ARG A 216 -18.52 -5.29 -8.31
C ARG A 216 -18.61 -6.72 -8.79
N SER A 217 -18.59 -6.92 -10.10
CA SER A 217 -18.73 -8.26 -10.68
C SER A 217 -17.55 -9.15 -10.26
N GLU A 218 -16.33 -8.62 -10.33
CA GLU A 218 -15.12 -9.32 -9.91
C GLU A 218 -15.17 -9.70 -8.42
N PHE A 219 -15.58 -8.75 -7.56
CA PHE A 219 -15.75 -8.99 -6.13
C PHE A 219 -16.78 -10.09 -5.83
N VAL A 220 -17.95 -10.02 -6.47
CA VAL A 220 -19.03 -10.99 -6.23
C VAL A 220 -18.66 -12.39 -6.72
N GLU A 221 -18.03 -12.52 -7.88
CA GLU A 221 -17.55 -13.82 -8.36
C GLU A 221 -16.46 -14.38 -7.44
N ALA A 222 -15.50 -13.55 -7.03
CA ALA A 222 -14.48 -13.94 -6.08
C ALA A 222 -15.05 -14.40 -4.72
N LEU A 223 -16.11 -13.74 -4.23
CA LEU A 223 -16.81 -14.19 -3.02
C LEU A 223 -17.48 -15.55 -3.22
N ARG A 224 -18.09 -15.79 -4.38
CA ARG A 224 -18.70 -17.09 -4.68
C ARG A 224 -17.64 -18.17 -4.72
N GLU A 225 -16.56 -17.96 -5.46
CA GLU A 225 -15.44 -18.90 -5.57
C GLU A 225 -14.81 -19.20 -4.21
N ALA A 226 -14.60 -18.17 -3.36
CA ALA A 226 -14.04 -18.35 -2.03
C ALA A 226 -14.97 -19.13 -1.07
N LEU A 227 -16.28 -19.12 -1.31
CA LEU A 227 -17.29 -19.80 -0.51
C LEU A 227 -17.81 -21.10 -1.19
N GLU A 228 -17.29 -21.43 -2.37
CA GLU A 228 -17.59 -22.68 -3.08
C GLU A 228 -16.75 -23.84 -2.50
N HIS A 229 -17.42 -24.97 -2.29
CA HIS A 229 -17.05 -25.97 -1.28
C HIS A 229 -15.76 -26.77 -1.57
N ARG A 230 -14.97 -27.01 -0.50
CA ARG A 230 -13.98 -28.10 -0.41
C ARG A 230 -14.23 -29.05 0.75
N ASP A 231 -15.45 -29.58 0.86
CA ASP A 231 -15.76 -31.01 1.08
C ASP A 231 -17.28 -31.18 1.26
N ASP A 232 -17.86 -32.21 0.67
CA ASP A 232 -19.31 -32.52 0.67
C ASP A 232 -19.82 -33.05 2.05
N SER A 233 -19.08 -32.78 3.12
CA SER A 233 -19.14 -33.51 4.40
C SER A 233 -19.32 -32.60 5.62
N GLY A 234 -20.26 -31.66 5.58
CA GLY A 234 -20.73 -30.95 6.78
C GLY A 234 -20.43 -29.45 6.81
N PRO A 235 -20.46 -28.83 8.00
CA PRO A 235 -20.25 -27.39 8.13
C PRO A 235 -18.81 -26.98 7.81
N SER A 236 -18.66 -25.87 7.10
CA SER A 236 -17.37 -25.37 6.60
C SER A 236 -17.00 -24.04 7.27
N HIS A 237 -15.70 -23.84 7.48
CA HIS A 237 -15.14 -22.59 8.00
C HIS A 237 -14.38 -21.88 6.88
N PHE A 238 -14.71 -20.62 6.64
CA PHE A 238 -14.08 -19.78 5.64
C PHE A 238 -13.45 -18.54 6.28
N VAL A 239 -12.35 -18.06 5.73
CA VAL A 239 -11.68 -16.82 6.11
C VAL A 239 -11.58 -15.91 4.90
N LEU A 240 -12.23 -14.75 4.98
CA LEU A 240 -12.11 -13.66 4.02
C LEU A 240 -11.25 -12.56 4.63
N ASP A 241 -10.04 -12.38 4.12
CA ASP A 241 -9.15 -11.28 4.52
C ASP A 241 -9.41 -10.06 3.65
N LEU A 242 -10.13 -9.08 4.22
CA LEU A 242 -10.50 -7.80 3.61
C LEU A 242 -9.78 -6.62 4.28
N ARG A 243 -8.68 -6.87 5.01
CA ARG A 243 -7.95 -5.80 5.74
C ARG A 243 -7.35 -4.77 4.80
N ASP A 244 -6.98 -5.19 3.60
CA ASP A 244 -6.44 -4.32 2.55
C ASP A 244 -7.54 -3.80 1.59
N LEU A 245 -8.82 -3.97 1.91
CA LEU A 245 -9.92 -3.38 1.14
C LEU A 245 -10.16 -1.94 1.63
N CYS A 246 -9.88 -0.94 0.79
CA CYS A 246 -10.02 0.48 1.12
C CYS A 246 -11.48 0.93 1.16
N PHE A 247 -12.32 0.33 0.31
CA PHE A 247 -13.70 0.73 0.14
C PHE A 247 -14.55 -0.46 -0.26
N MET A 248 -15.78 -0.51 0.28
CA MET A 248 -16.81 -1.46 -0.13
C MET A 248 -18.14 -0.73 -0.23
N GLU A 249 -18.74 -0.74 -1.41
CA GLU A 249 -20.08 -0.22 -1.58
C GLU A 249 -21.13 -1.11 -0.90
N ALA A 250 -22.30 -0.55 -0.62
CA ALA A 250 -23.38 -1.25 0.08
C ALA A 250 -23.87 -2.52 -0.65
N HIS A 251 -23.84 -2.55 -1.99
CA HIS A 251 -24.26 -3.75 -2.73
C HIS A 251 -23.28 -4.91 -2.54
N CYS A 252 -21.97 -4.64 -2.61
CA CYS A 252 -20.94 -5.64 -2.36
C CYS A 252 -21.03 -6.18 -0.92
N ALA A 253 -21.23 -5.28 0.06
CA ALA A 253 -21.46 -5.67 1.45
C ALA A 253 -22.71 -6.55 1.62
N TRP A 254 -23.83 -6.17 1.01
CA TRP A 254 -25.06 -6.96 1.05
C TRP A 254 -24.90 -8.34 0.41
N GLN A 255 -24.15 -8.45 -0.70
CA GLN A 255 -23.86 -9.75 -1.33
C GLN A 255 -23.04 -10.65 -0.41
N LEU A 256 -22.01 -10.10 0.27
CA LEU A 256 -21.23 -10.86 1.26
C LEU A 256 -22.13 -11.41 2.36
N ILE A 257 -22.97 -10.56 2.96
CA ILE A 257 -23.88 -10.93 4.05
C ILE A 257 -24.88 -11.99 3.57
N SER A 258 -25.45 -11.79 2.38
CA SER A 258 -26.45 -12.70 1.80
C SER A 258 -25.86 -14.06 1.44
N LEU A 259 -24.63 -14.11 0.92
CA LEU A 259 -23.93 -15.35 0.63
C LEU A 259 -23.60 -16.11 1.91
N ALA A 260 -23.07 -15.44 2.93
CA ALA A 260 -22.81 -16.06 4.24
C ALA A 260 -24.10 -16.65 4.86
N ALA A 261 -25.21 -15.90 4.81
CA ALA A 261 -26.50 -16.35 5.32
C ALA A 261 -27.08 -17.57 4.57
N SER A 262 -26.68 -17.76 3.31
CA SER A 262 -27.13 -18.89 2.48
C SER A 262 -26.38 -20.20 2.77
N LEU A 263 -25.29 -20.15 3.54
CA LEU A 263 -24.50 -21.34 3.88
C LEU A 263 -25.27 -22.27 4.85
N PRO A 264 -24.98 -23.59 4.79
CA PRO A 264 -25.59 -24.56 5.70
C PRO A 264 -25.46 -24.16 7.17
N PRO A 265 -26.47 -24.44 8.02
CA PRO A 265 -26.37 -24.20 9.45
C PRO A 265 -25.13 -24.89 10.06
N GLY A 266 -24.37 -24.12 10.84
CA GLY A 266 -23.10 -24.55 11.44
C GLY A 266 -21.86 -24.14 10.65
N SER A 267 -22.00 -23.70 9.40
CA SER A 267 -20.90 -23.09 8.66
C SER A 267 -20.59 -21.70 9.21
N GLU A 268 -19.36 -21.25 9.03
CA GLU A 268 -18.88 -19.96 9.52
C GLU A 268 -18.02 -19.28 8.45
N VAL A 269 -18.25 -17.98 8.23
CA VAL A 269 -17.42 -17.09 7.41
C VAL A 269 -16.85 -16.05 8.36
N THR A 270 -15.55 -16.13 8.59
CA THR A 270 -14.81 -15.09 9.31
C THR A 270 -14.34 -14.03 8.33
N VAL A 271 -14.83 -12.80 8.48
CA VAL A 271 -14.35 -11.63 7.73
C VAL A 271 -13.37 -10.86 8.60
N ARG A 272 -12.12 -10.75 8.16
CA ARG A 272 -11.12 -9.88 8.79
C ARG A 272 -11.10 -8.55 8.05
N CYS A 273 -11.32 -7.45 8.75
CA CYS A 273 -11.42 -6.15 8.10
C CYS A 273 -10.97 -4.98 8.99
N GLY A 274 -10.79 -3.81 8.39
CA GLY A 274 -10.58 -2.56 9.14
C GLY A 274 -11.89 -1.98 9.69
N GLU A 275 -11.77 -1.04 10.62
CA GLU A 275 -12.89 -0.48 11.39
C GLU A 275 -14.05 0.04 10.53
N LEU A 276 -13.76 0.86 9.52
CA LEU A 276 -14.80 1.44 8.65
C LEU A 276 -15.61 0.35 7.92
N LEU A 277 -14.94 -0.72 7.49
CA LEU A 277 -15.61 -1.81 6.80
C LEU A 277 -16.46 -2.64 7.77
N GLY A 278 -15.95 -2.87 8.98
CA GLY A 278 -16.69 -3.50 10.07
C GLY A 278 -18.00 -2.75 10.38
N LEU A 279 -17.93 -1.42 10.50
CA LEU A 279 -19.10 -0.57 10.73
C LEU A 279 -20.12 -0.66 9.59
N VAL A 280 -19.67 -0.67 8.33
CA VAL A 280 -20.57 -0.83 7.17
C VAL A 280 -21.30 -2.18 7.20
N LEU A 281 -20.57 -3.26 7.50
CA LEU A 281 -21.13 -4.60 7.60
C LEU A 281 -22.14 -4.71 8.75
N GLU A 282 -21.80 -4.21 9.94
CA GLU A 282 -22.68 -4.16 11.10
C GLU A 282 -23.96 -3.37 10.79
N GLN A 283 -23.83 -2.19 10.19
CA GLN A 283 -24.98 -1.35 9.85
C GLN A 283 -25.92 -1.98 8.81
N LEU A 284 -25.44 -2.96 8.06
CA LEU A 284 -26.21 -3.73 7.08
C LEU A 284 -26.74 -5.07 7.62
N GLY A 285 -26.59 -5.33 8.94
CA GLY A 285 -27.15 -6.49 9.62
C GLY A 285 -26.26 -7.73 9.58
N ALA A 286 -24.93 -7.56 9.48
CA ALA A 286 -24.00 -8.69 9.56
C ALA A 286 -24.09 -9.45 10.89
N ASP A 287 -24.43 -8.77 11.98
CA ASP A 287 -24.62 -9.31 13.33
C ASP A 287 -25.89 -10.18 13.46
N GLU A 288 -26.85 -10.03 12.54
CA GLU A 288 -28.07 -10.83 12.48
C GLU A 288 -27.85 -12.19 11.77
N VAL A 289 -26.69 -12.40 11.14
CA VAL A 289 -26.36 -13.61 10.37
C VAL A 289 -25.49 -14.56 11.21
N PRO A 290 -26.01 -15.70 11.70
CA PRO A 290 -25.25 -16.60 12.59
C PRO A 290 -23.99 -17.19 11.96
N GLN A 291 -23.96 -17.32 10.64
CA GLN A 291 -22.83 -17.85 9.88
C GLN A 291 -21.75 -16.79 9.62
N LEU A 292 -21.94 -15.52 9.97
CA LEU A 292 -21.01 -14.44 9.65
C LEU A 292 -20.36 -13.89 10.92
N LEU A 293 -19.03 -13.97 10.98
CA LEU A 293 -18.22 -13.44 12.06
C LEU A 293 -17.33 -12.32 11.56
N VAL A 294 -17.62 -11.08 11.97
CA VAL A 294 -16.78 -9.92 11.62
C VAL A 294 -15.70 -9.72 12.68
N ARG A 295 -14.44 -9.78 12.27
CA ARG A 295 -13.24 -9.52 13.07
C ARG A 295 -12.61 -8.22 12.61
N VAL A 296 -12.86 -7.15 13.36
CA VAL A 296 -12.20 -5.87 13.14
C VAL A 296 -10.79 -5.94 13.71
N GLU A 297 -9.79 -5.75 12.86
CA GLU A 297 -8.38 -5.69 13.25
C GLU A 297 -7.87 -4.26 13.00
N GLY A 298 -7.30 -3.66 14.05
CA GLY A 298 -6.77 -2.30 13.99
C GLY A 298 -5.51 -2.21 13.12
N ASP A 299 -5.09 -0.98 12.84
CA ASP A 299 -3.78 -0.71 12.23
C ASP A 299 -2.64 -0.99 13.22
N GLY A 300 -2.37 -2.28 13.50
CA GLY A 300 -1.32 -2.71 14.43
C GLY A 300 -1.41 -4.16 14.93
N ASP A 301 -2.55 -4.84 14.75
CA ASP A 301 -2.69 -6.26 15.13
C ASP A 301 -2.19 -7.17 14.00
N GLU A 302 -0.87 -7.21 13.80
CA GLU A 302 -0.27 -8.43 13.25
C GLU A 302 -0.13 -9.43 14.38
N GLY A 303 -0.93 -10.50 14.29
CA GLY A 303 -1.12 -11.50 15.33
C GLY A 303 0.20 -11.98 15.95
N GLY A 304 0.42 -11.56 17.20
CA GLY A 304 1.26 -12.28 18.13
C GLY A 304 0.63 -13.64 18.40
N THR A 305 0.92 -14.62 17.56
CA THR A 305 0.71 -16.03 17.86
C THR A 305 1.93 -16.57 18.58
N GLY A 306 1.78 -16.78 19.89
CA GLY A 306 2.52 -17.79 20.68
C GLY A 306 3.80 -17.33 21.37
#